data_AF-A0A954X2H9-F1
#
_entry.id   AF-A0A954X2H9-F1
#
_cell.length_a   1.000
_cell.length_b   1.000
_cell.length_c   1.000
_cell.angle_alpha   90.00
_cell.angle_beta   90.00
_cell.angle_gamma   90.00
#
_symmetry.space_group_name_H-M   'P 1'
#
loop_
_entity.id
_entity.type
_entity.pdbx_description
1 polymer ?
#
loop_
_entity_poly.entity_id
_entity_poly.type
_entity_poly.pdbx_seq_one_letter_code
_entity_poly.pdbx_strand_id
1 'polypeptide(L)' 'MIEFDGRGILLDIEGTTSSVSFVYDVMFPFVRRELEPYLETHWGESDLAAACDQIARDAGHDS' A
#
# COMPACT_ATOMS: atom_id res chain seq x y z
N MET A 1 -14.06 32.82 7.28
CA MET A 1 -12.70 32.38 7.68
C MET A 1 -12.89 31.19 8.59
N ILE A 2 -12.16 30.09 8.37
CA ILE A 2 -12.22 28.95 9.30
C ILE A 2 -11.30 29.28 10.47
N GLU A 3 -11.86 29.47 11.66
CA GLU A 3 -11.12 29.59 12.92
C GLU A 3 -11.03 28.22 13.57
N PHE A 4 -9.82 27.80 13.96
CA PHE A 4 -9.55 26.50 14.58
C PHE A 4 -8.60 26.67 15.77
N ASP A 5 -9.06 26.34 16.97
CA ASP A 5 -8.33 26.50 18.24
C ASP A 5 -7.77 25.15 18.77
N GLY A 6 -7.70 24.15 17.90
CA GLY A 6 -7.13 22.84 18.25
C GLY A 6 -5.61 22.83 18.19
N ARG A 7 -4.98 21.92 18.96
CA ARG A 7 -3.51 21.75 18.96
C ARG A 7 -2.97 21.00 17.74
N GLY A 8 -3.85 20.38 16.94
CA GLY A 8 -3.48 19.63 15.75
C GLY A 8 -4.72 19.16 15.00
N ILE A 9 -4.55 18.85 13.71
CA ILE A 9 -5.59 18.32 12.83
C ILE A 9 -5.15 16.92 12.40
N LEU A 10 -5.97 15.91 12.70
CA LEU A 10 -5.81 14.58 12.16
C LEU A 10 -6.66 14.47 10.90
N LEU A 11 -6.03 14.13 9.78
CA LEU A 11 -6.71 13.94 8.51
C LEU A 11 -6.63 12.48 8.12
N ASP A 12 -7.78 11.94 7.74
CA ASP A 12 -7.86 10.65 7.06
C ASP A 12 -7.43 10.81 5.58
N ILE A 13 -7.17 9.68 4.92
CA ILE A 13 -6.69 9.64 3.54
C ILE A 13 -7.87 9.46 2.58
N GLU A 14 -8.46 8.26 2.57
CA GLU A 14 -9.38 7.82 1.54
C GLU A 14 -10.76 8.46 1.71
N GLY A 15 -11.18 9.29 0.75
CA GLY A 15 -12.43 10.06 0.84
C GLY A 15 -12.33 11.33 1.68
N THR A 16 -11.17 11.62 2.29
CA THR A 16 -10.94 12.85 3.07
C THR A 16 -9.93 13.78 2.39
N THR A 17 -8.68 13.34 2.21
CA THR A 17 -7.64 14.13 1.52
C THR A 17 -7.37 13.64 0.10
N SER A 18 -7.76 12.40 -0.20
CA SER A 18 -7.59 11.78 -1.52
C SER A 18 -8.89 11.12 -1.96
N SER A 19 -9.13 11.03 -3.27
CA SER A 19 -10.31 10.31 -3.77
C SER A 19 -10.18 8.82 -3.48
N VAL A 20 -11.22 8.23 -2.89
CA VAL A 20 -11.33 6.77 -2.78
C VAL A 20 -11.23 6.10 -4.16
N SER A 21 -11.73 6.76 -5.21
CA SER A 21 -11.65 6.24 -6.58
C SER A 21 -10.21 6.08 -7.06
N PHE A 22 -9.26 6.87 -6.57
CA PHE A 22 -7.85 6.73 -6.96
C PHE A 22 -7.27 5.38 -6.48
N VAL A 23 -7.66 4.90 -5.30
CA VAL A 23 -7.22 3.60 -4.79
C VAL A 23 -7.75 2.47 -5.68
N TYR A 24 -9.05 2.48 -5.96
CA TYR A 24 -9.72 1.44 -6.73
C TYR A 24 -9.40 1.44 -8.22
N ASP A 25 -9.35 2.63 -8.82
CA ASP A 25 -9.25 2.78 -10.27
C ASP A 25 -7.80 2.93 -10.75
N VAL A 26 -6.86 3.26 -9.84
CA VAL A 26 -5.45 3.50 -10.20
C VAL A 26 -4.49 2.58 -9.45
N MET A 27 -4.46 2.62 -8.12
CA MET A 27 -3.44 1.89 -7.35
C MET A 27 -3.56 0.37 -7.51
N PHE A 28 -4.75 -0.20 -7.31
CA PHE A 28 -4.93 -1.64 -7.47
C PHE A 28 -4.68 -2.13 -8.91
N PRO A 29 -5.20 -1.47 -9.98
CA PRO A 29 -4.88 -1.84 -11.35
C PRO A 29 -3.39 -1.72 -11.70
N PHE A 30 -2.69 -0.71 -11.20
CA PHE A 30 -1.25 -0.58 -11.37
C PHE A 30 -0.52 -1.79 -10.77
N VAL A 31 -0.76 -2.09 -9.49
CA VAL A 31 -0.08 -3.22 -8.83
C VAL A 31 -0.34 -4.53 -9.57
N ARG A 32 -1.60 -4.81 -9.98
CA ARG A 32 -1.91 -6.03 -10.74
C ARG A 32 -1.15 -6.15 -12.05
N ARG A 33 -0.89 -5.04 -12.72
CA ARG A 33 -0.15 -5.02 -13.99
C ARG A 33 1.35 -5.17 -13.79
N GLU A 34 1.90 -4.52 -12.76
CA GLU A 34 3.36 -4.45 -12.56
C GLU A 34 3.91 -5.53 -11.61
N LEU A 35 3.06 -6.25 -10.86
CA LEU A 35 3.51 -7.18 -9.83
C LEU A 35 4.39 -8.32 -10.39
N GLU A 36 3.94 -8.99 -11.45
CA GLU A 36 4.68 -10.08 -12.07
C GLU A 36 6.10 -9.65 -12.53
N PRO A 37 6.27 -8.62 -13.39
CA PRO A 37 7.61 -8.20 -13.82
C PRO A 37 8.46 -7.66 -12.66
N TYR A 38 7.83 -7.05 -11.65
CA TYR A 38 8.54 -6.60 -10.46
C TYR A 38 9.15 -7.77 -9.69
N LEU A 39 8.36 -8.83 -9.46
CA LEU A 39 8.82 -10.05 -8.77
C LEU A 39 9.94 -10.74 -9.53
N GLU A 40 9.81 -10.87 -10.86
CA GLU A 40 10.86 -11.47 -11.69
C GLU A 40 12.18 -10.68 -11.63
N THR A 41 12.08 -9.36 -11.68
CA THR A 41 13.25 -8.47 -11.73
C THR A 41 14.00 -8.41 -10.40
N HIS A 42 13.27 -8.39 -9.28
CA HIS A 42 13.84 -8.16 -7.95
C HIS A 42 13.93 -9.46 -7.12
N TRP A 43 13.73 -10.62 -7.74
CA TRP A 43 13.76 -11.90 -7.04
C TRP A 43 15.11 -12.12 -6.34
N GLY A 44 15.07 -12.45 -5.05
CA GLY A 44 16.26 -12.68 -4.23
C GLY A 44 16.85 -11.43 -3.57
N GLU A 45 16.31 -10.23 -3.82
CA GLU A 45 16.63 -9.06 -3.01
C GLU A 45 16.11 -9.23 -1.58
N SER A 46 16.89 -8.79 -0.59
CA SER A 46 16.57 -9.00 0.83
C SER A 46 15.23 -8.37 1.22
N ASP A 47 14.92 -7.20 0.66
CA ASP A 47 13.73 -6.44 1.02
C ASP A 47 12.47 -7.09 0.45
N LEU A 48 12.55 -7.63 -0.78
CA LEU A 48 11.46 -8.40 -1.36
C LEU A 48 11.26 -9.74 -0.62
N ALA A 49 12.34 -10.44 -0.29
CA ALA A 49 12.27 -11.69 0.45
C ALA A 49 11.56 -11.51 1.81
N ALA A 50 11.92 -10.48 2.57
CA ALA A 50 11.27 -10.18 3.85
C ALA A 50 9.76 -9.89 3.69
N ALA A 51 9.37 -9.21 2.61
CA ALA A 51 7.96 -8.97 2.31
C ALA A 51 7.22 -10.27 1.95
N CYS A 52 7.82 -11.14 1.13
CA CYS A 52 7.26 -12.45 0.81
C CYS A 52 7.09 -13.33 2.06
N ASP A 53 8.07 -13.35 2.96
CA ASP A 53 8.00 -14.10 4.22
C ASP A 53 6.87 -13.59 5.12
N GLN A 54 6.64 -12.28 5.15
CA GLN A 54 5.52 -11.71 5.89
C GLN A 54 4.18 -12.12 5.28
N ILE A 55 4.04 -12.06 3.95
CA ILE A 55 2.83 -12.49 3.23
C ILE A 55 2.54 -13.97 3.50
N ALA A 56 3.57 -14.83 3.46
CA ALA A 56 3.43 -16.25 3.75
C ALA A 56 2.91 -16.49 5.18
N ARG A 57 3.48 -15.80 6.17
CA ARG A 57 3.04 -15.88 7.57
C ARG A 57 1.61 -15.40 7.77
N ASP A 58 1.25 -14.27 7.16
CA ASP A 58 -0.11 -13.72 7.25
C ASP A 58 -1.15 -14.65 6.59
N ALA A 59 -0.74 -15.39 5.57
CA ALA A 59 -1.54 -16.43 4.92
C ALA A 59 -1.56 -17.78 5.68
N GLY A 60 -0.78 -17.91 6.77
CA GLY A 60 -0.72 -19.13 7.58
C GLY A 60 0.21 -20.22 7.05
N HIS A 61 1.17 -19.86 6.19
CA HIS A 61 2.23 -20.77 5.74
C HIS A 61 3.50 -20.60 6.58
N ASP A 62 4.21 -21.71 6.78
CA ASP A 62 5.58 -21.67 7.29
C ASP A 62 6.49 -21.03 6.21
N SER A 63 7.31 -20.07 6.63
CA SER A 63 8.23 -19.30 5.77
C SER A 63 9.36 -20.16 5.22
#